data_AF-A0A1M5DP44-F1
#
_entry.id   AF-A0A1M5DP44-F1
#
_cell.length_a   1.000
_cell.length_b   1.000
_cell.length_c   1.000
_cell.angle_alpha   90.00
_cell.angle_beta   90.00
_cell.angle_gamma   90.00
#
_symmetry.space_group_name_H-M   'P 1'
#
loop_
_entity.id
_entity.type
_entity.pdbx_description
1 polymer ?
#
loop_
_entity_poly.entity_id
_entity_poly.type
_entity_poly.pdbx_seq_one_letter_code
_entity_poly.pdbx_strand_id
1 'polypeptide(L)'
;MDFKRRFEQAGENPFVAWRKEQGLTRAELARLLGTSYNVVYSLEKGHYPAPLPERLVYAIYKAGLPFELITEYTRWRRGEPKEGTVH
;
A
#
# COMPACT_ATOMS: atom_id res chain seq x y z
N MET A 1 0.92 14.77 -19.62
CA MET A 1 -0.10 13.71 -19.44
C MET A 1 0.66 12.46 -19.04
N ASP A 2 1.07 12.32 -17.77
CA ASP A 2 2.09 11.31 -17.37
C ASP A 2 1.74 10.54 -16.10
N PHE A 3 0.48 10.61 -15.63
CA PHE A 3 0.05 9.88 -14.45
C PHE A 3 -0.16 8.38 -14.71
N LYS A 4 -0.71 8.02 -15.87
CA LYS A 4 -1.03 6.62 -16.22
C LYS A 4 0.23 5.75 -16.39
N ARG A 5 1.24 6.30 -17.08
CA ARG A 5 2.49 5.60 -17.44
C ARG A 5 3.36 5.24 -16.23
N ARG A 6 3.36 6.08 -15.17
CA ARG A 6 4.10 5.83 -13.93
C ARG A 6 3.56 4.62 -13.15
N PHE A 7 2.24 4.43 -13.12
CA PHE A 7 1.64 3.30 -12.42
C PHE A 7 1.75 1.98 -13.20
N GLU A 8 1.79 2.04 -14.53
CA GLU A 8 2.09 0.86 -15.36
C GLU A 8 3.51 0.31 -15.13
N GLN A 9 4.49 1.16 -14.80
CA GLN A 9 5.86 0.75 -14.52
C GLN A 9 6.08 0.26 -13.07
N ALA A 10 5.32 0.79 -12.10
CA ALA A 10 5.52 0.47 -10.68
C ALA A 10 4.91 -0.87 -10.21
N GLY A 11 4.06 -1.50 -11.05
CA GLY A 11 3.40 -2.76 -10.71
C GLY A 11 2.20 -2.61 -9.76
N GLU A 12 1.73 -3.74 -9.21
CA GLU A 12 0.60 -3.76 -8.27
C GLU A 12 0.96 -3.09 -6.93
N ASN A 13 0.00 -2.36 -6.34
CA ASN A 13 0.18 -1.73 -5.03
C ASN A 13 0.54 -2.78 -3.97
N PRO A 14 1.58 -2.57 -3.13
CA PRO A 14 2.04 -3.54 -2.15
C PRO A 14 0.97 -4.03 -1.17
N PHE A 15 0.06 -3.16 -0.74
CA PHE A 15 -1.06 -3.56 0.13
C PHE A 15 -2.08 -4.42 -0.61
N VAL A 16 -2.26 -4.21 -1.92
CA VAL A 16 -3.15 -5.07 -2.74
C VAL A 16 -2.54 -6.47 -2.87
N ALA A 17 -1.25 -6.54 -3.22
CA ALA A 17 -0.52 -7.79 -3.39
C ALA A 17 -0.55 -8.59 -2.08
N TRP A 18 -0.09 -7.98 -0.98
CA TRP A 18 -0.08 -8.62 0.34
C TRP A 18 -1.47 -9.08 0.77
N ARG A 19 -2.51 -8.24 0.62
CA ARG A 19 -3.88 -8.63 1.00
C ARG A 19 -4.36 -9.87 0.25
N LYS A 20 -4.08 -9.95 -1.06
CA LYS A 20 -4.45 -11.10 -1.90
C LYS A 20 -3.68 -12.36 -1.48
N GLU A 21 -2.40 -12.25 -1.17
CA GLU A 21 -1.58 -13.36 -0.65
C GLU A 21 -2.14 -13.91 0.67
N GLN A 22 -2.65 -13.02 1.54
CA GLN A 22 -3.31 -13.43 2.78
C GLN A 22 -4.76 -13.93 2.58
N GLY A 23 -5.28 -13.95 1.35
CA GLY A 23 -6.67 -14.34 1.07
C GLY A 23 -7.73 -13.39 1.63
N LEU A 24 -7.35 -12.16 1.99
CA LEU A 24 -8.24 -11.22 2.67
C LEU A 24 -9.09 -10.40 1.68
N THR A 25 -10.33 -10.13 2.05
CA THR A 25 -11.14 -9.07 1.45
C THR A 25 -10.70 -7.70 1.98
N ARG A 26 -11.05 -6.62 1.27
CA ARG A 26 -10.80 -5.25 1.75
C ARG A 26 -11.49 -4.96 3.08
N ALA A 27 -12.66 -5.53 3.32
CA ALA A 27 -13.40 -5.36 4.56
C ALA A 27 -12.69 -6.04 5.74
N GLU A 28 -12.09 -7.21 5.51
CA GLU A 28 -11.30 -7.90 6.54
C GLU A 28 -10.01 -7.15 6.83
N LEU A 29 -9.31 -6.64 5.81
CA LEU A 29 -8.15 -5.77 6.02
C LEU A 29 -8.54 -4.50 6.81
N ALA A 30 -9.70 -3.90 6.51
CA ALA A 30 -10.17 -2.73 7.25
C ALA A 30 -10.40 -3.05 8.73
N ARG A 31 -11.03 -4.20 9.02
CA ARG A 31 -11.23 -4.69 10.40
C ARG A 31 -9.89 -4.95 11.09
N LEU A 32 -8.94 -5.58 10.40
CA LEU A 32 -7.61 -5.88 10.93
C LEU A 32 -6.84 -4.59 11.31
N LEU A 33 -6.92 -3.56 10.47
CA LEU A 33 -6.31 -2.25 10.73
C LEU A 33 -7.11 -1.37 11.69
N GLY A 34 -8.30 -1.80 12.15
CA GLY A 34 -9.19 -0.96 12.96
C GLY A 34 -9.61 0.32 12.24
N THR A 35 -9.82 0.26 10.93
CA THR A 35 -10.14 1.41 10.06
C THR A 35 -11.37 1.14 9.19
N SER A 36 -11.79 2.14 8.39
CA SER A 36 -12.93 1.97 7.49
C SER A 36 -12.54 1.32 6.16
N TYR A 37 -13.52 0.70 5.49
CA TYR A 37 -13.34 0.16 4.14
C TYR A 37 -12.80 1.22 3.16
N ASN A 38 -13.27 2.46 3.26
CA ASN A 38 -12.85 3.56 2.40
C ASN A 38 -11.37 3.94 2.59
N VAL A 39 -10.83 3.76 3.80
CA VAL A 39 -9.40 3.94 4.07
C VAL A 39 -8.59 2.89 3.33
N VAL A 40 -8.98 1.60 3.43
CA VAL A 40 -8.31 0.53 2.67
C VAL A 40 -8.45 0.73 1.16
N TYR A 41 -9.63 1.10 0.68
CA TYR A 41 -9.85 1.41 -0.73
C TYR A 41 -8.92 2.53 -1.22
N SER A 42 -8.83 3.64 -0.48
CA SER A 42 -7.98 4.78 -0.81
C SER A 42 -6.50 4.43 -0.74
N LEU A 43 -6.10 3.59 0.20
CA LEU A 43 -4.74 3.05 0.32
C LEU A 43 -4.37 2.23 -0.91
N GLU A 44 -5.21 1.28 -1.30
CA GLU A 44 -4.99 0.43 -2.48
C GLU A 44 -5.00 1.20 -3.80
N LYS A 45 -5.80 2.26 -3.89
CA LYS A 45 -5.85 3.13 -5.07
C LYS A 45 -4.74 4.18 -5.12
N GLY A 46 -3.90 4.26 -4.08
CA GLY A 46 -2.81 5.25 -4.04
C GLY A 46 -3.29 6.69 -3.79
N HIS A 47 -4.46 6.86 -3.20
CA HIS A 47 -4.98 8.19 -2.86
C HIS A 47 -4.33 8.78 -1.60
N TYR A 48 -3.62 7.98 -0.81
CA TYR A 48 -2.80 8.49 0.29
C TYR A 48 -1.50 9.13 -0.23
N PRO A 49 -0.97 10.14 0.50
CA PRO A 49 0.34 10.69 0.23
C PRO A 49 1.46 9.70 0.55
N ALA A 50 2.66 10.02 0.07
CA ALA A 50 3.91 9.38 0.46
C ALA A 50 4.78 10.42 1.20
N PRO A 51 5.09 10.25 2.50
CA PRO A 51 4.80 9.08 3.34
C PRO A 51 3.33 8.98 3.78
N LEU A 52 2.95 7.79 4.25
CA LEU A 52 1.62 7.56 4.84
C LEU A 52 1.41 8.39 6.12
N PRO A 53 0.18 8.80 6.43
CA PRO A 53 -0.12 9.47 7.70
C PRO A 53 0.21 8.59 8.92
N GLU A 54 0.73 9.21 9.97
CA GLU A 54 1.17 8.52 11.20
C GLU A 54 0.11 7.61 11.81
N ARG A 55 -1.16 8.04 11.83
CA ARG A 55 -2.27 7.22 12.31
C ARG A 55 -2.42 5.90 11.55
N LEU A 56 -2.20 5.91 10.25
CA LEU A 56 -2.28 4.71 9.42
C LEU A 56 -1.03 3.83 9.61
N VAL A 57 0.15 4.44 9.75
CA VAL A 57 1.39 3.73 10.12
C VAL A 57 1.23 3.01 11.45
N TYR A 58 0.69 3.68 12.47
CA TYR A 58 0.42 3.09 13.77
C TYR A 58 -0.60 1.95 13.70
N ALA A 59 -1.66 2.11 12.89
CA ALA A 59 -2.64 1.04 12.66
C ALA A 59 -2.01 -0.21 12.03
N ILE A 60 -1.14 -0.02 11.04
CA ILE A 60 -0.38 -1.10 10.38
C ILE A 60 0.51 -1.83 11.39
N TYR A 61 1.27 -1.06 12.19
CA TYR A 61 2.13 -1.61 13.23
C TYR A 61 1.34 -2.41 14.28
N LYS A 62 0.26 -1.83 14.80
CA LYS A 62 -0.59 -2.47 15.83
C LYS A 62 -1.25 -3.76 15.31
N ALA A 63 -1.58 -3.80 14.02
CA ALA A 63 -2.16 -4.96 13.36
C ALA A 63 -1.13 -6.07 13.04
N GLY A 64 0.16 -5.84 13.29
CA GLY A 64 1.22 -6.82 13.03
C GLY A 64 1.52 -7.02 11.55
N LEU A 65 1.17 -6.06 10.69
CA LEU A 65 1.53 -6.12 9.27
C LEU A 65 3.05 -5.90 9.10
N PRO A 66 3.68 -6.50 8.06
CA PRO A 66 5.08 -6.26 7.75
C PRO A 66 5.36 -4.77 7.56
N PHE A 67 6.38 -4.26 8.26
CA PHE A 67 6.75 -2.84 8.20
C PHE A 67 7.21 -2.43 6.81
N GLU A 68 7.78 -3.37 6.06
CA GLU A 68 8.25 -3.23 4.69
C GLU A 68 7.14 -2.75 3.76
N LEU A 69 5.86 -3.07 4.03
CA LEU A 69 4.73 -2.59 3.23
C LEU A 69 4.63 -1.06 3.18
N ILE A 70 5.02 -0.37 4.25
CA ILE A 70 5.00 1.10 4.30
C ILE A 70 6.08 1.66 3.38
N THR A 71 7.28 1.07 3.43
CA THR A 71 8.42 1.46 2.59
C THR A 71 8.15 1.15 1.12
N GLU A 72 7.66 -0.05 0.82
CA GLU A 72 7.29 -0.46 -0.53
C GLU A 72 6.17 0.42 -1.09
N TYR A 73 5.14 0.73 -0.28
CA TYR A 73 4.08 1.63 -0.70
C TYR A 73 4.61 3.02 -1.01
N THR A 74 5.52 3.54 -0.19
CA THR A 74 6.13 4.86 -0.38
C THR A 74 6.90 4.91 -1.70
N ARG A 75 7.69 3.88 -2.00
CA ARG A 75 8.42 3.73 -3.27
C ARG A 75 7.47 3.61 -4.47
N TRP A 76 6.52 2.69 -4.40
CA TRP A 76 5.47 2.50 -5.41
C TRP A 76 4.72 3.80 -5.69
N ARG A 77 4.36 4.55 -4.64
CA ARG A 77 3.59 5.79 -4.75
C ARG A 77 4.39 6.93 -5.38
N ARG A 78 5.72 6.91 -5.24
CA ARG A 78 6.67 7.83 -5.88
C ARG A 78 7.05 7.39 -7.30
N GLY A 79 6.72 6.17 -7.71
CA GLY A 79 7.13 5.58 -8.98
C GLY A 79 8.58 5.12 -8.99
N GLU A 80 9.15 4.82 -7.82
CA GLU A 80 10.50 4.28 -7.67
C GLU A 80 10.47 2.75 -7.89
N PRO A 81 11.48 2.16 -8.57
CA PRO A 81 11.55 0.72 -8.77
C PRO A 81 11.76 -0.03 -7.44
N LYS A 82 11.32 -1.31 -7.37
CA LYS A 82 11.67 -2.19 -6.24
C LYS A 82 13.19 -2.37 -6.19
N GLU A 83 13.79 -2.18 -5.02
CA GLU A 83 15.22 -2.47 -4.80
C GLU A 83 15.54 -3.89 -5.29
N GLY A 84 16.58 -4.02 -6.12
CA GLY A 84 16.97 -5.26 -6.76
C GLY A 84 16.57 -5.39 -8.24
N THR A 85 15.77 -4.46 -8.78
CA THR A 85 15.58 -4.34 -10.24
C THR A 85 16.62 -3.38 -10.81
N VAL A 86 17.89 -3.76 -10.74
CA VAL A 86 18.94 -3.16 -11.58
C VAL A 86 18.93 -3.98 -12.87
N HIS A 87 18.58 -3.34 -13.99
CA HIS A 87 18.73 -3.94 -15.31
C HIS A 87 20.19 -4.30 -15.59
#